data_AF-A0AAU9Z239-F1
#
_entry.id   AF-A0AAU9Z239-F1
#
_cell.length_a   1.000
_cell.length_b   1.000
_cell.length_c   1.000
_cell.angle_alpha   90.00
_cell.angle_beta   90.00
_cell.angle_gamma   90.00
#
_symmetry.space_group_name_H-M   'P 1'
#
loop_
_entity.id
_entity.type
_entity.pdbx_description
1 polymer ?
#
loop_
_entity_poly.entity_id
_entity_poly.type
_entity_poly.pdbx_seq_one_letter_code
_entity_poly.pdbx_strand_id
1 'polypeptide(L)'
;MYSPPKTLLQTLRKTSSSRVPWPNQTTLVDVAQNMATIMVTPLQSNHSWAILFDGQSGYICYRPAEHQACFLRLMEAQDRETLRLLVNTSRVQGSHVPGQDTHYAQELLAVLGGHTVDPAQVGASVKHLCMDTPIYWAQRAEGPQRQRLIYLCIDICFPSNICVSVCFYYLPD
;
A
#
# COMPACT_ATOMS: atom_id res chain seq x y z
N MET A 1 33.00 18.65 0.48
CA MET A 1 31.72 18.53 -0.24
C MET A 1 31.21 17.12 -0.03
N TYR A 2 30.21 16.93 0.84
CA TYR A 2 29.54 15.64 1.03
C TYR A 2 28.52 15.46 -0.08
N SER A 3 28.74 14.49 -0.97
CA SER A 3 27.73 14.07 -1.95
C SER A 3 26.62 13.28 -1.22
N PRO A 4 25.34 13.52 -1.51
CA PRO A 4 24.26 12.74 -0.91
C PRO A 4 24.30 11.30 -1.45
N PRO A 5 23.89 10.30 -0.65
CA PRO A 5 23.88 8.91 -1.10
C PRO A 5 22.91 8.79 -2.28
N LYS A 6 23.39 8.19 -3.38
CA LYS A 6 22.56 7.89 -4.56
C LYS A 6 21.46 6.92 -4.15
N THR A 7 20.24 7.42 -4.04
CA THR A 7 19.04 6.61 -3.88
C THR A 7 18.88 5.73 -5.11
N LEU A 8 19.08 4.42 -4.95
CA LEU A 8 18.90 3.45 -6.02
C LEU A 8 17.40 3.14 -6.12
N LEU A 9 16.67 3.98 -6.84
CA LEU A 9 15.25 3.80 -7.13
C LEU A 9 15.11 2.74 -8.23
N GLN A 10 14.55 1.59 -7.88
CA GLN A 10 14.20 0.55 -8.86
C GLN A 10 12.69 0.54 -9.07
N THR A 11 12.29 0.60 -10.34
CA THR A 11 10.90 0.51 -10.77
C THR A 11 10.63 -0.92 -11.25
N LEU A 12 9.81 -1.66 -10.51
CA LEU A 12 9.31 -2.95 -10.93
C LEU A 12 7.92 -2.78 -11.55
N ARG A 13 7.80 -3.04 -12.85
CA ARG A 13 6.52 -3.02 -13.58
C ARG A 13 6.03 -4.46 -13.75
N LYS A 14 4.83 -4.76 -13.24
CA LYS A 14 4.22 -6.10 -13.35
C LYS A 14 3.05 -6.05 -14.35
N THR A 15 3.16 -6.78 -15.44
CA THR A 15 2.07 -6.99 -16.41
C THR A 15 1.62 -8.46 -16.32
N SER A 16 0.37 -8.72 -15.94
CA SER A 16 -0.16 -10.09 -15.82
C SER A 16 -0.70 -10.59 -17.16
N SER A 17 -0.46 -11.88 -17.48
CA SER A 17 -1.06 -12.59 -18.61
C SER A 17 -2.23 -13.50 -18.21
N SER A 18 -2.84 -13.29 -17.03
CA SER A 18 -3.96 -14.10 -16.54
C SER A 18 -5.31 -13.71 -17.18
N ARG A 19 -6.22 -14.68 -17.27
CA ARG A 19 -7.51 -14.64 -18.00
C ARG A 19 -8.56 -13.67 -17.40
N VAL A 20 -8.22 -12.98 -16.33
CA VAL A 20 -9.01 -11.90 -15.70
C VAL A 20 -8.17 -10.62 -15.87
N PRO A 21 -8.70 -9.53 -16.42
CA PRO A 21 -7.93 -8.30 -16.49
C PRO A 21 -7.71 -7.80 -15.06
N TRP A 22 -6.43 -7.61 -14.69
CA TRP A 22 -6.00 -7.06 -13.39
C TRP A 22 -5.61 -5.59 -13.51
N PRO A 23 -5.72 -4.79 -12.43
CA PRO A 23 -5.23 -3.41 -12.43
C PRO A 23 -3.73 -3.35 -12.72
N ASN A 24 -3.31 -2.31 -13.45
CA ASN A 24 -1.89 -2.07 -13.70
C ASN A 24 -1.23 -1.68 -12.38
N GLN A 25 -0.15 -2.39 -12.00
CA GLN A 25 0.58 -2.12 -10.76
C GLN A 25 2.05 -1.86 -11.04
N THR A 26 2.58 -0.80 -10.39
CA THR A 26 4.01 -0.48 -10.38
C THR A 26 4.49 -0.38 -8.96
N THR A 27 5.62 -1.02 -8.64
CA THR A 27 6.25 -0.91 -7.33
C THR A 27 7.56 -0.14 -7.46
N LEU A 28 7.68 0.93 -6.68
CA LEU A 28 8.89 1.72 -6.50
C LEU A 28 9.52 1.34 -5.16
N VAL A 29 10.78 0.93 -5.18
CA VAL A 29 11.50 0.52 -3.96
C VAL A 29 12.67 1.48 -3.71
N ASP A 30 12.75 1.99 -2.49
CA ASP A 30 13.92 2.70 -1.97
C ASP A 30 14.57 1.83 -0.89
N VAL A 31 15.63 1.14 -1.30
CA VAL A 31 16.38 0.22 -0.44
C VAL A 31 17.10 0.96 0.69
N ALA A 32 17.57 2.19 0.45
CA ALA A 32 18.34 2.95 1.44
C ALA A 32 17.44 3.44 2.58
N GLN A 33 16.21 3.83 2.24
CA GLN A 33 15.21 4.25 3.23
C GLN A 33 14.37 3.09 3.77
N ASN A 34 14.57 1.85 3.31
CA ASN A 34 13.71 0.71 3.64
C ASN A 34 12.23 1.03 3.38
N MET A 35 11.94 1.49 2.16
CA MET A 35 10.61 1.93 1.75
C MET A 35 10.18 1.27 0.45
N ALA A 36 8.87 1.08 0.30
CA ALA A 36 8.26 0.67 -0.96
C ALA A 36 6.96 1.43 -1.19
N THR A 37 6.75 1.96 -2.39
CA THR A 37 5.49 2.55 -2.82
C THR A 37 4.90 1.72 -3.95
N ILE A 38 3.68 1.24 -3.77
CA ILE A 38 2.93 0.52 -4.78
C ILE A 38 1.89 1.47 -5.37
N MET A 39 1.96 1.69 -6.68
CA MET A 39 0.96 2.42 -7.44
C MET A 39 0.04 1.42 -8.13
N VAL A 40 -1.27 1.54 -7.90
CA VAL A 40 -2.29 0.67 -8.50
C VAL A 40 -3.24 1.53 -9.34
N THR A 41 -3.36 1.21 -10.62
CA THR A 41 -4.29 1.87 -11.55
C THR A 41 -5.41 0.89 -11.93
N PRO A 42 -6.65 1.10 -11.43
CA PRO A 42 -7.80 0.30 -11.84
C PRO A 42 -8.02 0.35 -13.36
N LEU A 43 -8.45 -0.76 -13.97
CA LEU A 43 -8.60 -0.88 -15.44
C LEU A 43 -9.53 0.15 -16.07
N GLN A 44 -10.53 0.60 -15.33
CA GLN A 44 -11.56 1.54 -15.78
C GLN A 44 -11.34 2.96 -15.23
N SER A 45 -10.18 3.23 -14.62
CA SER A 45 -9.86 4.54 -14.07
C SER A 45 -8.49 5.03 -14.56
N ASN A 46 -8.39 6.33 -14.78
CA ASN A 46 -7.11 6.99 -15.05
C ASN A 46 -6.41 7.46 -13.76
N HIS A 47 -7.06 7.27 -12.61
CA HIS A 47 -6.56 7.69 -11.32
C HIS A 47 -5.89 6.52 -10.60
N SER A 48 -4.64 6.74 -10.20
CA SER A 48 -3.82 5.72 -9.55
C SER A 48 -3.79 5.93 -8.05
N TRP A 49 -3.88 4.83 -7.32
CA TRP A 49 -3.84 4.78 -5.88
C TRP A 49 -2.40 4.54 -5.47
N ALA A 50 -1.99 5.07 -4.32
CA ALA A 50 -0.65 4.87 -3.80
C ALA A 50 -0.71 4.19 -2.42
N ILE A 51 0.14 3.19 -2.23
CA ILE A 51 0.32 2.48 -0.97
C ILE A 51 1.79 2.57 -0.60
N LEU A 52 2.10 3.34 0.43
CA LEU A 52 3.45 3.51 0.93
C LEU A 52 3.68 2.64 2.16
N PHE A 53 4.70 1.81 2.08
CA PHE A 53 5.32 1.13 3.22
C PHE A 53 6.53 1.96 3.65
N ASP A 54 6.46 2.58 4.82
CA ASP A 54 7.57 3.32 5.42
C ASP A 54 8.17 2.52 6.58
N GLY A 55 9.25 1.80 6.29
CA GLY A 55 9.92 0.94 7.27
C GLY A 55 10.66 1.69 8.37
N GLN A 56 10.95 2.99 8.21
CA GLN A 56 11.60 3.79 9.24
C GLN A 56 10.61 4.19 10.32
N SER A 57 9.45 4.68 9.92
CA SER A 57 8.39 5.08 10.85
C SER A 57 7.50 3.89 11.27
N GLY A 58 7.55 2.78 10.54
CA GLY A 58 6.74 1.61 10.80
C GLY A 58 5.28 1.79 10.40
N TYR A 59 4.99 2.66 9.42
CA TYR A 59 3.64 2.97 8.96
C TYR A 59 3.37 2.44 7.55
N ILE A 60 2.11 2.06 7.31
CA ILE A 60 1.56 1.92 5.96
C ILE A 60 0.57 3.06 5.74
N CYS A 61 0.76 3.78 4.65
CA CYS A 61 -0.12 4.86 4.25
C CYS A 61 -0.80 4.54 2.92
N TYR A 62 -2.12 4.65 2.90
CA TYR A 62 -2.94 4.48 1.71
C TYR A 62 -3.45 5.85 1.26
N ARG A 63 -3.15 6.22 0.01
CA ARG A 63 -3.70 7.40 -0.69
C ARG A 63 -4.57 6.90 -1.84
N PRO A 64 -5.89 6.77 -1.63
CA PRO A 64 -6.82 6.52 -2.72
C PRO A 64 -6.85 7.74 -3.64
N ALA A 65 -7.02 7.49 -4.93
CA ALA A 65 -6.87 8.52 -5.94
C ALA A 65 -8.02 9.55 -5.92
N GLU A 66 -9.25 9.10 -5.66
CA GLU A 66 -10.46 9.94 -5.70
C GLU A 66 -11.07 10.18 -4.31
N HIS A 67 -10.46 9.64 -3.25
CA HIS A 67 -10.94 9.85 -1.89
C HIS A 67 -10.26 11.08 -1.27
N GLN A 68 -11.00 11.91 -0.54
CA GLN A 68 -10.49 13.14 0.09
C GLN A 68 -9.74 12.90 1.40
N ALA A 69 -9.14 11.72 1.58
CA ALA A 69 -8.43 11.35 2.80
C ALA A 69 -7.30 10.36 2.51
N CYS A 70 -6.28 10.39 3.35
CA CYS A 70 -5.32 9.31 3.50
C CYS A 70 -5.69 8.44 4.69
N PHE A 71 -5.30 7.17 4.63
CA PHE A 71 -5.47 6.23 5.74
C PHE A 71 -4.11 5.73 6.19
N LEU A 72 -3.79 5.91 7.46
CA LEU A 72 -2.51 5.54 8.06
C LEU A 72 -2.73 4.40 9.04
N ARG A 73 -1.89 3.38 8.99
CA ARG A 73 -1.89 2.31 10.00
C ARG A 73 -0.46 1.96 10.41
N LEU A 74 -0.33 1.39 11.60
CA LEU A 74 0.91 0.76 12.02
C LEU A 74 1.13 -0.53 11.23
N MET A 75 2.38 -0.79 10.87
CA MET A 75 2.80 -2.08 10.36
C MET A 75 2.71 -3.13 11.47
N GLU A 76 2.18 -4.29 11.13
CA GLU A 76 2.28 -5.51 11.91
C GLU A 76 3.53 -6.31 11.51
N ALA A 77 3.75 -7.47 12.12
CA ALA A 77 4.89 -8.33 11.80
C ALA A 77 4.85 -8.78 10.32
N GLN A 78 3.69 -9.20 9.83
CA GLN A 78 3.51 -9.66 8.44
C GLN A 78 3.76 -8.55 7.41
N ASP A 79 3.44 -7.30 7.76
CA ASP A 79 3.70 -6.15 6.90
C ASP A 79 5.19 -5.86 6.77
N ARG A 80 5.92 -5.96 7.89
CA ARG A 80 7.38 -5.80 7.89
C ARG A 80 8.06 -6.87 7.05
N GLU A 81 7.59 -8.12 7.12
CA GLU A 81 8.11 -9.18 6.24
C GLU A 81 7.76 -8.93 4.77
N THR A 82 6.56 -8.42 4.49
CA THR A 82 6.16 -8.02 3.12
C THR A 82 7.06 -6.93 2.57
N LEU A 83 7.33 -5.87 3.36
CA LEU A 83 8.27 -4.81 2.99
C LEU A 83 9.68 -5.37 2.77
N ARG A 84 10.15 -6.25 3.67
CA ARG A 84 11.46 -6.90 3.54
C ARG A 84 11.56 -7.70 2.25
N LEU A 85 10.52 -8.43 1.87
CA LEU A 85 10.44 -9.14 0.59
C LEU A 85 10.50 -8.16 -0.58
N LEU A 86 9.71 -7.09 -0.59
CA LEU A 86 9.73 -6.07 -1.66
C LEU A 86 11.13 -5.47 -1.85
N VAL A 87 11.79 -5.10 -0.74
CA VAL A 87 13.14 -4.51 -0.74
C VAL A 87 14.21 -5.52 -1.16
N ASN A 88 14.06 -6.80 -0.83
CA ASN A 88 15.01 -7.84 -1.21
C ASN A 88 14.81 -8.33 -2.65
N THR A 89 13.57 -8.50 -3.09
CA THR A 89 13.26 -8.93 -4.46
C THR A 89 13.72 -7.88 -5.48
N SER A 90 13.72 -6.59 -5.14
CA SER A 90 14.28 -5.57 -6.04
C SER A 90 15.78 -5.80 -6.33
N ARG A 91 16.51 -6.41 -5.38
CA ARG A 91 17.94 -6.78 -5.56
C ARG A 91 18.13 -7.99 -6.48
N VAL A 92 17.08 -8.76 -6.76
CA VAL A 92 17.12 -9.97 -7.58
C VAL A 92 16.28 -9.74 -8.82
N GLN A 93 16.94 -9.57 -9.97
CA GLN A 93 16.29 -9.30 -11.24
C GLN A 93 15.61 -10.58 -11.78
N GLY A 94 14.42 -10.89 -11.26
CA GLY A 94 13.62 -12.04 -11.66
C GLY A 94 12.15 -11.66 -11.77
N SER A 95 11.63 -11.61 -12.99
CA SER A 95 10.21 -11.37 -13.26
C SER A 95 9.38 -12.57 -12.79
N HIS A 96 8.82 -12.51 -11.58
CA HIS A 96 7.84 -13.50 -11.17
C HIS A 96 6.48 -13.17 -11.80
N VAL A 97 6.15 -13.87 -12.88
CA VAL A 97 4.83 -13.83 -13.53
C VAL A 97 3.82 -14.50 -12.59
N PRO A 98 2.62 -13.94 -12.36
CA PRO A 98 1.57 -14.64 -11.62
C PRO A 98 1.20 -15.93 -12.35
N GLY A 99 1.52 -17.07 -11.74
CA GLY A 99 1.13 -18.40 -12.19
C GLY A 99 -0.18 -18.88 -11.54
N GLN A 100 -0.52 -20.13 -11.83
CA GLN A 100 -1.75 -20.83 -11.41
C GLN A 100 -1.92 -20.93 -9.87
N ASP A 101 -0.86 -20.63 -9.10
CA ASP A 101 -0.80 -20.68 -7.63
C ASP A 101 -0.92 -19.30 -6.95
N THR A 102 -1.68 -18.37 -7.55
CA THR A 102 -1.91 -17.06 -6.92
C THR A 102 -2.94 -17.18 -5.80
N HIS A 103 -2.56 -16.85 -4.57
CA HIS A 103 -3.46 -16.85 -3.42
C HIS A 103 -4.15 -15.50 -3.26
N TYR A 104 -5.45 -15.52 -2.97
CA TYR A 104 -6.26 -14.32 -2.74
C TYR A 104 -6.66 -14.23 -1.28
N ALA A 105 -6.38 -13.09 -0.66
CA ALA A 105 -6.83 -12.75 0.67
C ALA A 105 -7.61 -11.43 0.66
N GLN A 106 -8.36 -11.19 1.73
CA GLN A 106 -9.05 -9.93 1.96
C GLN A 106 -8.67 -9.41 3.34
N GLU A 107 -8.39 -8.12 3.42
CA GLU A 107 -8.16 -7.41 4.68
C GLU A 107 -9.21 -6.32 4.85
N LEU A 108 -9.73 -6.20 6.07
CA LEU A 108 -10.70 -5.17 6.43
C LEU A 108 -10.03 -4.16 7.35
N LEU A 109 -10.03 -2.90 6.93
CA LEU A 109 -9.51 -1.78 7.70
C LEU A 109 -10.66 -0.89 8.15
N ALA A 110 -10.81 -0.78 9.47
CA ALA A 110 -11.69 0.18 10.10
C ALA A 110 -11.00 1.54 10.14
N VAL A 111 -11.61 2.56 9.54
CA VAL A 111 -11.17 3.95 9.68
C VAL A 111 -11.75 4.51 10.95
N LEU A 112 -10.86 4.98 11.83
CA LEU A 112 -11.20 5.63 13.07
C LEU A 112 -11.60 7.07 12.76
N GLY A 113 -12.91 7.34 12.82
CA GLY A 113 -13.48 8.68 12.67
C GLY A 113 -13.12 9.60 13.85
N GLY A 114 -13.47 10.88 13.73
CA GLY A 114 -13.40 11.85 14.83
C GLY A 114 -12.12 12.66 14.93
N HIS A 115 -10.93 12.10 14.65
CA HIS A 115 -9.66 12.84 14.73
C HIS A 115 -8.65 12.49 13.64
N THR A 116 -8.09 13.53 13.02
CA THR A 116 -6.98 13.40 12.06
C THR A 116 -5.65 13.16 12.76
N VAL A 117 -4.77 12.38 12.14
CA VAL A 117 -3.36 12.25 12.55
C VAL A 117 -2.67 13.60 12.44
N ASP A 118 -1.88 13.98 13.45
CA ASP A 118 -1.00 15.14 13.40
C ASP A 118 0.11 14.93 12.35
N PRO A 119 0.21 15.76 11.29
CA PRO A 119 1.23 15.63 10.26
C PRO A 119 2.67 15.79 10.77
N ALA A 120 2.89 16.35 11.96
CA ALA A 120 4.21 16.42 12.58
C ALA A 120 4.68 15.07 13.13
N GLN A 121 3.75 14.14 13.37
CA GLN A 121 4.02 12.82 13.95
C GLN A 121 4.24 11.74 12.88
N VAL A 122 4.00 12.06 11.61
CA VAL A 122 4.21 11.13 10.50
C VAL A 122 5.58 11.36 9.85
N GLY A 123 6.19 10.29 9.32
CA GLY A 123 7.45 10.39 8.58
C GLY A 123 7.34 11.28 7.33
N ALA A 124 8.47 11.84 6.88
CA ALA A 124 8.52 12.78 5.76
C ALA A 124 7.87 12.22 4.47
N SER A 125 8.01 10.92 4.24
CA SER A 125 7.45 10.22 3.08
C SER A 125 5.92 10.16 3.10
N VAL A 126 5.34 9.92 4.28
CA VAL A 126 3.88 9.97 4.48
C VAL A 126 3.36 11.40 4.31
N LYS A 127 4.05 12.37 4.91
CA LYS A 127 3.72 13.79 4.77
C LYS A 127 3.71 14.24 3.31
N HIS A 128 4.70 13.82 2.53
CA HIS A 128 4.77 14.11 1.10
C HIS A 128 3.64 13.42 0.32
N LEU A 129 3.35 12.16 0.61
CA LEU A 129 2.30 11.40 -0.08
C LEU A 129 0.90 11.99 0.14
N CYS A 130 0.65 12.49 1.35
CA CYS A 130 -0.65 13.00 1.79
C CYS A 130 -0.70 14.53 1.86
N MET A 131 0.15 15.22 1.11
CA MET A 131 0.17 16.67 1.09
C MET A 131 -1.23 17.24 0.86
N ASP A 132 -1.60 18.23 1.68
CA ASP A 132 -2.90 18.91 1.69
C ASP A 132 -4.13 17.98 1.85
N THR A 133 -3.92 16.75 2.31
CA THR A 133 -4.98 15.75 2.49
C THR A 133 -5.05 15.32 3.96
N PRO A 134 -6.24 15.32 4.61
CA PRO A 134 -6.35 14.84 5.98
C PRO A 134 -6.00 13.35 6.06
N ILE A 135 -5.29 12.99 7.13
CA ILE A 135 -4.85 11.62 7.39
C ILE A 135 -5.69 11.09 8.55
N TYR A 136 -6.32 9.93 8.38
CA TYR A 136 -7.05 9.25 9.45
C TYR A 136 -6.36 7.95 9.83
N TRP A 137 -6.46 7.57 11.10
CA TRP A 137 -6.01 6.26 11.54
C TRP A 137 -6.92 5.17 10.98
N ALA A 138 -6.30 4.08 10.55
CA ALA A 138 -6.97 2.85 10.18
C ALA A 138 -6.35 1.69 10.95
N GLN A 139 -7.18 0.72 11.31
CA GLN A 139 -6.73 -0.50 11.97
C GLN A 139 -7.39 -1.73 11.37
N ARG A 140 -6.67 -2.85 11.41
CA ARG A 140 -7.26 -4.13 10.99
C ARG A 140 -8.42 -4.48 11.90
N ALA A 141 -9.51 -4.92 11.30
CA ALA A 141 -10.74 -5.22 12.02
C ALA A 141 -11.17 -6.66 11.82
N GLU A 142 -11.09 -7.43 12.90
CA GLU A 142 -11.63 -8.78 12.98
C GLU A 142 -13.17 -8.74 13.12
N GLY A 143 -13.89 -9.69 12.53
CA GLY A 143 -15.34 -9.86 12.73
C GLY A 143 -16.19 -9.97 11.45
N PRO A 144 -17.49 -10.31 11.60
CA PRO A 144 -18.35 -10.65 10.47
C PRO A 144 -18.59 -9.46 9.53
N GLN A 145 -18.37 -9.68 8.23
CA GLN A 145 -18.49 -8.65 7.18
C GLN A 145 -19.90 -8.06 7.02
N ARG A 146 -20.94 -8.80 7.46
CA ARG A 146 -22.36 -8.58 7.10
C ARG A 146 -22.98 -7.26 7.59
N GLN A 147 -22.27 -6.44 8.37
CA GLN A 147 -22.76 -5.17 8.92
C GLN A 147 -21.87 -3.97 8.60
N ARG A 148 -20.86 -4.11 7.74
CA ARG A 148 -19.90 -3.05 7.42
C ARG A 148 -20.21 -2.47 6.05
N LEU A 149 -20.49 -1.17 5.97
CA LEU A 149 -20.62 -0.46 4.70
C LEU A 149 -19.21 -0.18 4.15
N ILE A 150 -18.71 -1.11 3.33
CA ILE A 150 -17.42 -0.97 2.65
C ILE A 150 -17.57 0.11 1.59
N TYR A 151 -16.76 1.17 1.67
CA TYR A 151 -16.81 2.27 0.70
C TYR A 151 -15.66 2.20 -0.32
N LEU A 152 -14.65 1.37 -0.08
CA LEU A 152 -13.43 1.35 -0.88
C LEU A 152 -12.69 0.01 -0.74
N CYS A 153 -12.23 -0.59 -1.84
CA CYS A 153 -11.31 -1.74 -1.83
C CYS A 153 -10.17 -1.52 -2.82
N ILE A 154 -8.98 -2.00 -2.47
CA ILE A 154 -7.77 -1.96 -3.31
C ILE A 154 -7.23 -3.37 -3.46
N ASP A 155 -7.14 -3.84 -4.69
CA ASP A 155 -6.48 -5.10 -4.97
C ASP A 155 -4.98 -4.86 -5.21
N ILE A 156 -4.15 -5.43 -4.33
CA ILE A 156 -2.69 -5.29 -4.34
C ILE A 156 -2.08 -6.67 -4.52
N CYS A 157 -1.17 -6.84 -5.46
CA CYS A 157 -0.46 -8.10 -5.66
C CYS A 157 1.02 -8.00 -5.32
N PHE A 158 1.50 -8.90 -4.48
CA PHE A 158 2.90 -8.93 -4.02
C PHE A 158 3.75 -9.90 -4.86
N PRO A 159 5.09 -9.79 -4.80
CA PRO A 159 6.00 -10.73 -5.45
C PRO A 159 5.86 -12.19 -4.98
N SER A 160 5.30 -12.41 -3.79
CA SER A 160 5.02 -13.73 -3.20
C SER A 160 3.87 -14.50 -3.86
N ASN A 161 3.31 -14.00 -4.97
CA ASN A 161 2.08 -14.52 -5.61
C ASN A 161 0.86 -14.50 -4.67
N ILE A 162 0.85 -13.58 -3.72
CA ILE A 162 -0.32 -13.28 -2.89
C ILE A 162 -0.89 -11.97 -3.37
N CYS A 163 -2.19 -11.95 -3.62
CA CYS A 163 -2.96 -10.74 -3.85
C CYS A 163 -3.91 -10.51 -2.69
N VAL A 164 -4.00 -9.27 -2.23
CA VAL A 164 -4.81 -8.87 -1.08
C VAL A 164 -5.76 -7.78 -1.53
N SER A 165 -7.06 -7.98 -1.30
CA SER A 165 -8.07 -6.92 -1.41
C SER A 165 -8.18 -6.20 -0.07
N VAL A 166 -7.64 -5.00 0.03
CA VAL A 166 -7.68 -4.16 1.23
C VAL A 166 -8.92 -3.28 1.16
N CYS A 167 -9.90 -3.56 2.02
CA CYS A 167 -11.20 -2.91 2.03
C CYS A 167 -11.38 -2.03 3.26
N PHE A 168 -11.85 -0.81 3.06
CA PHE A 168 -12.03 0.20 4.10
C PHE A 168 -13.51 0.42 4.42
N TYR A 169 -13.80 0.64 5.70
CA TYR A 169 -15.11 1.05 6.19
C TYR A 169 -14.95 2.01 7.37
N TYR A 170 -15.87 2.95 7.54
CA TYR A 170 -15.89 3.84 8.70
C TYR A 170 -16.57 3.16 9.88
N LEU A 171 -16.04 3.36 11.08
CA LEU A 171 -16.80 3.06 12.30
C LEU A 171 -17.78 4.19 12.57
N PRO A 172 -19.02 3.88 13.01
CA PRO A 172 -19.89 4.91 13.56
C PRO A 172 -19.26 5.50 14.83
N ASP A 173 -19.40 6.82 15.00
CA ASP A 173 -18.97 7.56 16.20
C ASP A 173 -19.74 7.12 17.47
#